data_AF-A0A947H6X7-F1
#
_entry.id   AF-A0A947H6X7-F1
#
_cell.length_a   1.000
_cell.length_b   1.000
_cell.length_c   1.000
_cell.angle_alpha   90.00
_cell.angle_beta   90.00
_cell.angle_gamma   90.00
#
_symmetry.space_group_name_H-M   'P 1'
#
loop_
_entity.id
_entity.type
_entity.pdbx_description
1 polymer ?
#
loop_
_entity_poly.entity_id
_entity_poly.type
_entity_poly.pdbx_seq_one_letter_code
_entity_poly.pdbx_strand_id
1 'polypeptide(L)'
;MGVISSEQLSEHHRKLTAQRFEHAQVIYNQGLLFLKQAHSKKFQNPEHLQEAGKAFLRANQITPDNPNPGLAFAYILLLLENHTLARQYALQVLEKNPQDRLAQTFVKRIEADLLGEDDTGLPVSDLDQYAEIDNQIQSLVQAAQQTVIPFVTSDPELINRCEIDLAKLQKQHQAFLAHLKDLDWGYNNASLSFTLQPLETLISNIQASLRLCKGFASMYKWLSEDISLLNLDMHATLTAVQPEAIDLLEKRLEYYLDRADAYGLKLENLRLQNQQDLRTEAQWQRFQLQLDLYRDLLDEALVRHELQR
;
A
#
# COMPACT_ATOMS: atom_id res chain seq x y z
N MET A 1 36.48 -37.55 -23.05
CA MET A 1 36.08 -36.18 -23.41
C MET A 1 34.58 -36.10 -23.20
N GLY A 2 34.12 -35.36 -22.20
CA GLY A 2 32.68 -35.24 -21.90
C GLY A 2 31.99 -34.38 -22.96
N VAL A 3 30.99 -34.94 -23.64
CA VAL A 3 30.15 -34.19 -24.57
C VAL A 3 29.18 -33.36 -23.74
N ILE A 4 29.36 -32.04 -23.74
CA ILE A 4 28.38 -31.11 -23.14
C ILE A 4 27.07 -31.30 -23.90
N SER A 5 25.99 -31.61 -23.18
CA SER A 5 24.69 -31.81 -23.83
C SER A 5 24.15 -30.47 -24.37
N SER A 6 23.36 -30.52 -25.44
CA SER A 6 22.67 -29.34 -25.99
C SER A 6 21.82 -28.62 -24.92
N GLU A 7 21.31 -29.37 -23.94
CA GLU A 7 20.53 -28.88 -22.82
C GLU A 7 21.39 -28.06 -21.83
N GLN A 8 22.60 -28.52 -21.52
CA GLN A 8 23.55 -27.78 -20.68
C GLN A 8 24.00 -26.47 -21.34
N LEU A 9 24.20 -26.46 -22.66
CA LEU A 9 24.50 -25.23 -23.42
C LEU A 9 23.32 -24.26 -23.40
N SER A 10 22.08 -24.75 -23.59
CA SER A 10 20.88 -23.93 -23.53
C SER A 10 20.68 -23.30 -22.16
N GLU A 11 20.86 -24.07 -21.08
CA GLU A 11 20.75 -23.59 -19.71
C GLU A 11 21.82 -22.54 -19.40
N HIS A 12 23.06 -22.77 -19.84
CA HIS A 12 24.15 -21.82 -19.66
C HIS A 12 23.88 -20.49 -20.41
N HIS A 13 23.38 -20.56 -21.65
CA HIS A 13 22.97 -19.38 -22.40
C HIS A 13 21.83 -18.61 -21.73
N ARG A 14 20.80 -19.31 -21.23
CA ARG A 14 19.70 -18.66 -20.49
C ARG A 14 20.21 -17.92 -19.25
N LYS A 15 21.09 -18.54 -18.46
CA LYS A 15 21.69 -17.92 -17.27
C LYS A 15 22.52 -16.68 -17.64
N LEU A 16 23.34 -16.76 -18.68
CA LEU A 16 24.13 -15.61 -19.15
C LEU A 16 23.25 -14.47 -19.65
N THR A 17 22.19 -14.76 -20.40
CA THR A 17 21.24 -13.74 -20.88
C THR A 17 20.52 -13.06 -19.71
N ALA A 18 20.06 -13.82 -18.71
CA ALA A 18 19.43 -13.27 -17.51
C ALA A 18 20.39 -12.35 -16.73
N GLN A 19 21.63 -12.78 -16.50
CA GLN A 19 22.65 -11.96 -15.82
C GLN A 19 22.96 -10.66 -16.57
N ARG A 20 23.05 -10.72 -17.91
CA ARG A 20 23.25 -9.52 -18.74
C ARG A 20 22.06 -8.56 -18.63
N PHE A 21 20.84 -9.09 -18.63
CA PHE A 21 19.63 -8.30 -18.49
C PHE A 21 19.57 -7.59 -17.12
N GLU A 22 19.81 -8.32 -16.02
CA GLU A 22 19.87 -7.74 -14.68
C GLU A 22 20.96 -6.65 -14.58
N HIS A 23 22.15 -6.92 -15.11
CA HIS A 23 23.23 -5.94 -15.11
C HIS A 23 22.88 -4.68 -15.91
N ALA A 24 22.27 -4.84 -17.09
CA ALA A 24 21.79 -3.72 -17.90
C ALA A 24 20.70 -2.92 -17.17
N GLN A 25 19.80 -3.58 -16.44
CA GLN A 25 18.74 -2.93 -15.68
C GLN A 25 19.29 -2.05 -14.55
N VAL A 26 20.33 -2.53 -13.83
CA VAL A 26 21.00 -1.73 -12.80
C VAL A 26 21.61 -0.46 -13.40
N ILE A 27 22.30 -0.58 -14.54
CA ILE A 27 22.91 0.57 -15.23
C ILE A 27 21.83 1.54 -15.76
N TYR A 28 20.74 1.01 -16.32
CA TYR A 28 19.61 1.82 -16.77
C TYR A 28 18.98 2.63 -15.62
N ASN A 29 18.76 1.99 -14.46
CA ASN A 29 18.24 2.66 -13.26
C ASN A 29 19.18 3.75 -12.75
N GLN A 30 20.50 3.54 -12.86
CA GLN A 30 21.49 4.57 -12.55
C GLN A 30 21.36 5.78 -13.51
N GLY A 31 21.13 5.53 -14.80
CA GLY A 31 20.84 6.59 -15.77
C GLY A 31 19.60 7.40 -15.42
N LEU A 32 18.51 6.73 -15.00
CA LEU A 32 17.28 7.40 -14.54
C LEU A 32 17.52 8.27 -13.29
N LEU A 33 18.38 7.83 -12.37
CA LEU A 33 18.74 8.61 -11.19
C LEU A 33 19.44 9.92 -11.57
N PHE A 34 20.43 9.86 -12.47
CA PHE A 34 21.12 11.05 -12.96
C PHE A 34 20.19 11.98 -13.75
N LEU A 35 19.31 11.42 -14.58
CA LEU A 35 18.31 12.21 -15.29
C LEU A 35 17.35 12.93 -14.33
N LYS A 36 16.92 12.26 -13.25
CA LYS A 36 16.09 12.88 -12.20
C LYS A 36 16.82 14.03 -11.48
N GLN A 37 18.11 13.87 -11.22
CA GLN A 37 18.95 14.93 -10.64
C GLN A 37 19.18 16.09 -11.61
N ALA A 38 19.29 15.83 -12.91
CA ALA A 38 19.36 16.87 -13.93
C ALA A 38 18.03 17.64 -13.98
N HIS A 39 16.90 16.93 -14.01
CA HIS A 39 15.56 17.51 -14.03
C HIS A 39 15.27 18.40 -12.80
N SER A 40 15.64 17.95 -11.58
CA SER A 40 15.43 18.75 -10.36
C SER A 40 16.22 20.07 -10.38
N LYS A 41 17.29 20.15 -11.18
CA LYS A 41 18.08 21.36 -11.44
C LYS A 41 17.72 22.02 -12.77
N LYS A 42 16.52 21.74 -13.32
CA LYS A 42 16.02 22.27 -14.60
C LYS A 42 17.01 22.12 -15.76
N PHE A 43 17.74 21.00 -15.78
CA PHE A 43 18.73 20.66 -16.80
C PHE A 43 19.90 21.67 -16.94
N GLN A 44 20.09 22.56 -15.95
CA GLN A 44 21.16 23.57 -16.00
C GLN A 44 22.56 22.98 -15.80
N ASN A 45 22.66 21.75 -15.28
CA ASN A 45 23.93 21.08 -15.06
C ASN A 45 24.15 19.99 -16.14
N PRO A 46 25.03 20.23 -17.13
CA PRO A 46 25.27 19.29 -18.22
C PRO A 46 25.98 17.99 -17.78
N GLU A 47 26.69 18.00 -16.65
CA GLU A 47 27.41 16.81 -16.15
C GLU A 47 26.42 15.67 -15.84
N HIS A 48 25.27 15.99 -15.23
CA HIS A 48 24.26 14.98 -14.89
C HIS A 48 23.60 14.39 -16.15
N LEU A 49 23.42 15.20 -17.20
CA LEU A 49 22.94 14.71 -18.50
C LEU A 49 23.98 13.81 -19.18
N GLN A 50 25.26 14.16 -19.10
CA GLN A 50 26.34 13.33 -19.65
C GLN A 50 26.45 11.99 -18.92
N GLU A 51 26.38 11.98 -17.59
CA GLU A 51 26.42 10.72 -16.81
C GLU A 51 25.18 9.86 -17.07
N ALA A 52 23.99 10.46 -17.19
CA ALA A 52 22.78 9.75 -17.62
C ALA A 52 22.96 9.13 -19.02
N GLY A 53 23.48 9.91 -19.97
CA GLY A 53 23.75 9.45 -21.34
C GLY A 53 24.73 8.28 -21.40
N LYS A 54 25.84 8.35 -20.64
CA LYS A 54 26.82 7.25 -20.54
C LYS A 54 26.16 5.97 -20.00
N ALA A 55 25.33 6.09 -18.98
CA ALA A 55 24.62 4.95 -18.40
C ALA A 55 23.64 4.33 -19.41
N PHE A 56 22.79 5.13 -20.06
CA PHE A 56 21.83 4.62 -21.05
C PHE A 56 22.52 3.99 -22.26
N LEU A 57 23.59 4.60 -22.78
CA LEU A 57 24.36 4.03 -23.88
C LEU A 57 24.97 2.68 -23.49
N ARG A 58 25.54 2.57 -22.29
CA ARG A 58 26.12 1.32 -21.79
C ARG A 58 25.04 0.24 -21.60
N ALA A 59 23.88 0.59 -21.06
CA ALA A 59 22.75 -0.34 -20.94
C ALA A 59 22.28 -0.82 -22.33
N ASN A 60 22.16 0.08 -23.31
CA ASN A 60 21.80 -0.24 -24.70
C ASN A 60 22.81 -1.18 -25.37
N GLN A 61 24.10 -1.04 -25.07
CA GLN A 61 25.14 -1.93 -25.59
C GLN A 61 25.04 -3.36 -25.02
N ILE A 62 24.55 -3.51 -23.78
CA ILE A 62 24.41 -4.82 -23.12
C ILE A 62 23.12 -5.52 -23.58
N THR A 63 22.02 -4.79 -23.72
CA THR A 63 20.69 -5.30 -24.12
C THR A 63 20.12 -4.53 -25.31
N PRO A 64 20.72 -4.69 -26.51
CA PRO A 64 20.34 -3.90 -27.70
C PRO A 64 18.91 -4.16 -28.20
N ASP A 65 18.27 -5.25 -27.77
CA ASP A 65 16.89 -5.60 -28.15
C ASP A 65 15.84 -4.90 -27.26
N ASN A 66 16.25 -4.38 -26.09
CA ASN A 66 15.39 -3.61 -25.23
C ASN A 66 15.30 -2.16 -25.76
N PRO A 67 14.10 -1.66 -26.12
CA PRO A 67 13.96 -0.30 -26.66
C PRO A 67 14.29 0.80 -25.65
N ASN A 68 14.10 0.55 -24.34
CA ASN A 68 14.11 1.59 -23.32
C ASN A 68 15.46 2.33 -23.19
N PRO A 69 16.63 1.65 -23.10
CA PRO A 69 17.91 2.35 -23.00
C PRO A 69 18.25 3.16 -24.26
N GLY A 70 17.91 2.65 -25.44
CA GLY A 70 18.13 3.35 -26.72
C GLY A 70 17.30 4.63 -26.83
N LEU A 71 16.01 4.56 -26.47
CA LEU A 71 15.13 5.74 -26.46
C LEU A 71 15.50 6.74 -25.36
N ALA A 72 15.87 6.26 -24.17
CA ALA A 72 16.36 7.13 -23.10
C ALA A 72 17.65 7.86 -23.51
N PHE A 73 18.56 7.19 -24.22
CA PHE A 73 19.75 7.84 -24.77
C PHE A 73 19.42 8.85 -25.87
N ALA A 74 18.49 8.52 -26.78
CA ALA A 74 18.00 9.45 -27.79
C ALA A 74 17.39 10.72 -27.15
N TYR A 75 16.72 10.58 -26.01
CA TYR A 75 16.20 11.70 -25.23
C TYR A 75 17.28 12.58 -24.60
N ILE A 76 18.35 11.98 -24.06
CA ILE A 76 19.50 12.76 -23.62
C ILE A 76 20.10 13.55 -24.79
N LEU A 77 20.21 12.94 -25.98
CA LEU A 77 20.73 13.63 -27.17
C LEU A 77 19.84 14.80 -27.60
N LEU A 78 18.51 14.68 -27.47
CA LEU A 78 17.60 15.81 -27.71
C LEU A 78 17.81 16.94 -26.71
N LEU A 79 17.94 16.64 -25.42
CA LEU A 79 18.21 17.66 -24.39
C LEU A 79 19.56 18.37 -24.59
N LEU A 80 20.49 17.72 -25.28
CA LEU A 80 21.78 18.28 -25.70
C LEU A 80 21.74 18.89 -27.11
N GLU A 81 20.54 19.11 -27.66
CA GLU A 81 20.29 19.70 -28.98
C GLU A 81 20.94 18.94 -30.16
N ASN A 82 21.24 17.65 -29.96
CA ASN A 82 21.82 16.79 -30.97
C ASN A 82 20.74 15.95 -31.66
N HIS A 83 19.83 16.66 -32.34
CA HIS A 83 18.66 16.09 -33.00
C HIS A 83 19.02 15.00 -34.03
N THR A 84 20.11 15.18 -34.78
CA THR A 84 20.55 14.20 -35.79
C THR A 84 20.91 12.85 -35.16
N LEU A 85 21.72 12.84 -34.10
CA LEU A 85 22.07 11.60 -33.41
C LEU A 85 20.87 11.03 -32.65
N ALA A 86 20.06 11.87 -32.02
CA ALA A 86 18.83 11.42 -31.35
C ALA A 86 17.93 10.64 -32.32
N ARG A 87 17.73 11.17 -33.53
CA ARG A 87 16.94 10.52 -34.59
C ARG A 87 17.53 9.17 -34.97
N GLN A 88 18.85 9.09 -35.15
CA GLN A 88 19.51 7.83 -35.51
C GLN A 88 19.27 6.74 -34.47
N TYR A 89 19.39 7.06 -33.18
CA TYR A 89 19.14 6.08 -32.11
C TYR A 89 17.66 5.68 -32.02
N ALA A 90 16.73 6.63 -32.20
CA ALA A 90 15.30 6.32 -32.22
C ALA A 90 14.90 5.43 -33.41
N LEU A 91 15.49 5.66 -34.60
CA LEU A 91 15.30 4.81 -35.76
C LEU A 91 15.89 3.40 -35.56
N GLN A 92 17.06 3.28 -34.95
CA GLN A 92 17.63 1.97 -34.59
C GLN A 92 16.73 1.16 -33.66
N VAL A 93 15.99 1.83 -32.78
CA VAL A 93 14.98 1.16 -31.94
C VAL A 93 13.79 0.69 -32.78
N LEU A 94 13.30 1.51 -33.72
CA LEU A 94 12.22 1.13 -34.65
C LEU A 94 12.61 0.01 -35.63
N GLU A 95 13.87 -0.04 -36.06
CA GLU A 95 14.37 -1.13 -36.91
C GLU A 95 14.22 -2.49 -36.23
N LYS A 96 14.43 -2.54 -34.91
CA LYS A 96 14.28 -3.76 -34.09
C LYS A 96 12.85 -3.99 -33.64
N ASN A 97 12.14 -2.92 -33.30
CA ASN A 97 10.77 -2.94 -32.79
C ASN A 97 9.86 -1.98 -33.60
N PRO A 98 9.41 -2.37 -34.80
CA PRO A 98 8.68 -1.46 -35.70
C PRO A 98 7.35 -0.95 -35.14
N GLN A 99 6.76 -1.69 -34.20
CA GLN A 99 5.49 -1.36 -33.55
C GLN A 99 5.65 -0.52 -32.27
N ASP A 100 6.89 -0.16 -31.90
CA ASP A 100 7.14 0.66 -30.72
C ASP A 100 6.60 2.08 -30.92
N ARG A 101 5.43 2.35 -30.34
CA ARG A 101 4.73 3.63 -30.48
C ARG A 101 5.54 4.79 -29.91
N LEU A 102 6.28 4.57 -28.82
CA LEU A 102 7.06 5.63 -28.19
C LEU A 102 8.18 6.06 -29.14
N ALA A 103 8.88 5.10 -29.73
CA ALA A 103 9.91 5.37 -30.73
C ALA A 103 9.34 6.07 -31.99
N GLN A 104 8.16 5.69 -32.46
CA GLN A 104 7.50 6.36 -33.60
C GLN A 104 7.18 7.83 -33.30
N THR A 105 6.57 8.10 -32.13
CA THR A 105 6.29 9.48 -31.69
C THR A 105 7.57 10.28 -31.52
N PHE A 106 8.62 9.64 -31.00
CA PHE A 106 9.92 10.26 -30.80
C PHE A 106 10.57 10.70 -32.11
N VAL A 107 10.60 9.83 -33.13
CA VAL A 107 11.14 10.16 -34.45
C VAL A 107 10.35 11.30 -35.10
N LYS A 108 9.01 11.24 -35.07
CA LYS A 108 8.17 12.31 -35.61
C LYS A 108 8.47 13.66 -34.97
N ARG A 109 8.66 13.69 -33.65
CA ARG A 109 8.98 14.93 -32.93
C ARG A 109 10.35 15.49 -33.34
N ILE A 110 11.36 14.64 -33.44
CA ILE A 110 12.70 15.05 -33.84
C ILE A 110 12.69 15.57 -35.28
N GLU A 111 11.90 14.96 -36.16
CA GLU A 111 11.74 15.39 -37.56
C GLU A 111 11.05 16.75 -37.66
N ALA A 112 10.01 17.00 -36.85
CA ALA A 112 9.39 18.32 -36.76
C ALA A 112 10.40 19.41 -36.33
N ASP A 113 11.17 19.14 -35.27
CA ASP A 113 12.20 20.07 -34.76
C ASP A 113 13.32 20.32 -35.82
N LEU A 114 13.73 19.28 -36.58
CA LEU A 114 14.77 19.39 -37.62
C LEU A 114 14.31 20.16 -38.87
N LEU A 115 13.03 20.05 -39.22
CA LEU A 115 12.47 20.72 -40.40
C LEU A 115 12.16 22.20 -40.14
N GLY A 116 12.29 22.66 -38.88
CA GLY A 116 11.89 24.02 -38.49
C GLY A 116 10.40 24.26 -38.74
N GLU A 117 9.63 23.18 -38.86
CA GLU A 117 8.18 23.26 -38.77
C GLU A 117 7.91 23.61 -37.32
N ASP A 118 7.56 24.88 -37.11
CA ASP A 118 7.16 25.45 -35.83
C ASP A 118 5.83 24.81 -35.42
N ASP A 119 5.86 23.51 -35.14
CA ASP A 119 4.77 22.72 -34.63
C ASP A 119 4.66 23.00 -33.14
N THR A 120 4.19 24.22 -32.87
CA THR A 120 3.36 24.55 -31.72
C THR A 120 2.07 23.73 -31.82
N GLY A 121 2.20 22.43 -31.60
CA GLY A 121 1.14 21.47 -31.92
C GLY A 121 1.18 20.14 -31.18
N LEU A 122 1.93 20.03 -30.07
CA LEU A 122 1.23 19.42 -28.93
C LEU A 122 0.18 20.46 -28.54
N PRO A 123 -1.13 20.12 -28.47
CA PRO A 123 -2.09 21.06 -27.92
C PRO A 123 -1.54 21.51 -26.56
N VAL A 124 -1.15 22.78 -26.45
CA VAL A 124 -0.62 23.37 -25.21
C VAL A 124 -1.58 23.09 -24.04
N SER A 125 -2.86 22.93 -24.36
CA SER A 125 -3.92 22.41 -23.49
C SER A 125 -3.58 21.11 -22.74
N ASP A 126 -2.91 20.13 -23.34
CA ASP A 126 -2.77 18.79 -22.76
C ASP A 126 -1.57 18.68 -21.80
N LEU A 127 -0.50 19.45 -22.02
CA LEU A 127 0.63 19.58 -21.08
C LEU A 127 0.23 20.39 -19.84
N ASP A 128 -0.56 21.44 -20.03
CA ASP A 128 -1.13 22.22 -18.93
C ASP A 128 -2.12 21.36 -18.12
N GLN A 129 -2.96 20.55 -18.78
CA GLN A 129 -3.82 19.56 -18.10
C GLN A 129 -3.03 18.51 -17.33
N TYR A 130 -1.92 18.00 -17.87
CA TYR A 130 -1.08 17.03 -17.17
C TYR A 130 -0.45 17.63 -15.91
N ALA A 131 0.08 18.85 -16.01
CA ALA A 131 0.64 19.58 -14.87
C ALA A 131 -0.44 19.92 -13.83
N GLU A 132 -1.65 20.27 -14.28
CA GLU A 132 -2.78 20.53 -13.40
C GLU A 132 -3.18 19.26 -12.63
N ILE A 133 -3.26 18.10 -13.31
CA ILE A 133 -3.58 16.82 -12.68
C ILE A 133 -2.49 16.39 -11.69
N ASP A 134 -1.21 16.55 -12.04
CA ASP A 134 -0.12 16.26 -11.09
C ASP A 134 -0.21 17.14 -9.84
N ASN A 135 -0.48 18.44 -10.01
CA ASN A 135 -0.68 19.37 -8.88
C ASN A 135 -1.91 18.99 -8.04
N GLN A 136 -3.01 18.58 -8.67
CA GLN A 136 -4.21 18.11 -7.98
C GLN A 136 -3.95 16.82 -7.19
N ILE A 137 -3.21 15.87 -7.77
CA ILE A 137 -2.81 14.62 -7.09
C ILE A 137 -1.90 14.95 -5.91
N GLN A 138 -0.88 15.80 -6.08
CA GLN A 138 0.02 16.20 -5.00
C GLN A 138 -0.73 16.92 -3.88
N SER A 139 -1.64 17.84 -4.21
CA SER A 139 -2.49 18.53 -3.23
C SER A 139 -3.37 17.55 -2.45
N LEU A 140 -3.97 16.57 -3.14
CA LEU A 140 -4.76 15.53 -2.50
C LEU A 140 -3.90 14.65 -1.59
N VAL A 141 -2.74 14.19 -2.06
CA VAL A 141 -1.80 13.39 -1.26
C VAL A 141 -1.38 14.16 -0.02
N GLN A 142 -1.05 15.45 -0.15
CA GLN A 142 -0.67 16.29 0.97
C GLN A 142 -1.83 16.48 1.97
N ALA A 143 -3.04 16.76 1.48
CA ALA A 143 -4.23 16.87 2.33
C ALA A 143 -4.58 15.54 3.02
N ALA A 144 -4.43 14.42 2.31
CA ALA A 144 -4.67 13.10 2.84
C ALA A 144 -3.61 12.71 3.89
N GLN A 145 -2.34 13.07 3.69
CA GLN A 145 -1.28 12.88 4.67
C GLN A 145 -1.48 13.70 5.96
N GLN A 146 -2.18 14.85 5.86
CA GLN A 146 -2.62 15.61 7.04
C GLN A 146 -3.83 14.98 7.74
N THR A 147 -4.51 14.04 7.10
CA THR A 147 -5.58 13.28 7.73
C THR A 147 -4.95 12.33 8.74
N VAL A 148 -5.17 12.60 10.02
CA VAL A 148 -4.64 11.80 11.12
C VAL A 148 -5.17 10.37 10.98
N ILE A 149 -4.27 9.40 10.78
CA ILE A 149 -4.61 7.99 10.87
C ILE A 149 -5.12 7.77 12.30
N PRO A 150 -6.36 7.30 12.49
CA PRO A 150 -6.86 7.06 13.84
C PRO A 150 -5.94 6.08 14.55
N PHE A 151 -5.50 6.46 15.75
CA PHE A 151 -5.04 5.47 16.72
C PHE A 151 -6.15 4.44 16.90
N VAL A 152 -5.80 3.17 17.05
CA VAL A 152 -6.79 2.11 17.21
C VAL A 152 -7.67 2.42 18.42
N THR A 153 -8.98 2.37 18.21
CA THR A 153 -9.98 2.77 19.20
C THR A 153 -11.21 1.88 19.11
N SER A 154 -11.87 1.65 20.24
CA SER A 154 -13.20 1.02 20.31
C SER A 154 -14.37 2.01 20.23
N ASP A 155 -14.11 3.32 20.10
CA ASP A 155 -15.14 4.35 20.06
C ASP A 155 -15.95 4.33 18.74
N PRO A 156 -17.27 4.06 18.78
CA PRO A 156 -18.11 4.02 17.58
C PRO A 156 -18.15 5.33 16.79
N GLU A 157 -18.08 6.48 17.46
CA GLU A 157 -18.17 7.78 16.78
C GLU A 157 -16.91 8.05 15.95
N LEU A 158 -15.74 7.74 16.52
CA LEU A 158 -14.46 7.85 15.83
C LEU A 158 -14.36 6.84 14.67
N ILE A 159 -14.81 5.60 14.88
CA ILE A 159 -14.85 4.58 13.82
C ILE A 159 -15.71 5.06 12.64
N ASN A 160 -16.92 5.56 12.91
CA ASN A 160 -17.82 6.05 11.87
C ASN A 160 -17.23 7.25 11.11
N ARG A 161 -16.57 8.18 11.83
CA ARG A 161 -15.86 9.29 11.19
C ARG A 161 -14.77 8.79 10.23
N CYS A 162 -13.98 7.81 10.67
CA CYS A 162 -12.93 7.23 9.83
C CYS A 162 -13.48 6.48 8.61
N GLU A 163 -14.65 5.83 8.73
CA GLU A 163 -15.36 5.24 7.60
C GLU A 163 -15.77 6.27 6.56
N ILE A 164 -16.33 7.40 7.01
CA ILE A 164 -16.74 8.51 6.14
C ILE A 164 -15.51 9.09 5.43
N ASP A 165 -14.43 9.35 6.16
CA ASP A 165 -13.20 9.91 5.61
C ASP A 165 -12.55 8.94 4.60
N LEU A 166 -12.51 7.65 4.91
CA LEU A 166 -12.03 6.62 4.00
C LEU A 166 -12.87 6.55 2.72
N ALA A 167 -14.19 6.55 2.83
CA ALA A 167 -15.09 6.50 1.68
C ALA A 167 -14.89 7.73 0.77
N LYS A 168 -14.68 8.91 1.37
CA LYS A 168 -14.36 10.14 0.64
C LYS A 168 -13.03 10.02 -0.12
N LEU A 169 -11.97 9.54 0.54
CA LEU A 169 -10.66 9.35 -0.07
C LEU A 169 -10.71 8.31 -1.21
N GLN A 170 -11.40 7.20 -1.01
CA GLN A 170 -11.58 6.17 -2.04
C GLN A 170 -12.34 6.71 -3.25
N LYS A 171 -13.40 7.50 -3.03
CA LYS A 171 -14.15 8.15 -4.11
C LYS A 171 -13.26 9.11 -4.92
N GLN A 172 -12.42 9.88 -4.24
CA GLN A 172 -11.47 10.79 -4.89
C GLN A 172 -10.42 10.01 -5.69
N HIS A 173 -9.81 8.98 -5.09
CA HIS A 173 -8.84 8.11 -5.76
C HIS A 173 -9.44 7.43 -7.01
N GLN A 174 -10.65 6.89 -6.92
CA GLN A 174 -11.35 6.30 -8.08
C GLN A 174 -11.63 7.33 -9.19
N ALA A 175 -12.00 8.56 -8.83
CA ALA A 175 -12.18 9.63 -9.80
C ALA A 175 -10.87 9.96 -10.53
N PHE A 176 -9.73 9.98 -9.83
CA PHE A 176 -8.42 10.16 -10.45
C PHE A 176 -8.03 8.99 -11.36
N LEU A 177 -8.24 7.75 -10.93
CA LEU A 177 -7.98 6.59 -11.79
C LEU A 177 -8.83 6.60 -13.06
N ALA A 178 -10.09 7.06 -12.97
CA ALA A 178 -10.94 7.24 -14.14
C ALA A 178 -10.38 8.32 -15.09
N HIS A 179 -10.02 9.49 -14.56
CA HIS A 179 -9.38 10.55 -15.36
C HIS A 179 -8.07 10.10 -16.01
N LEU A 180 -7.21 9.37 -15.28
CA LEU A 180 -5.97 8.84 -15.83
C LEU A 180 -6.23 7.84 -16.97
N LYS A 181 -7.25 6.99 -16.83
CA LYS A 181 -7.63 6.04 -17.87
C LYS A 181 -8.12 6.74 -19.14
N ASP A 182 -8.81 7.86 -18.99
CA ASP A 182 -9.25 8.68 -20.13
C ASP A 182 -8.05 9.34 -20.83
N LEU A 183 -7.00 9.72 -20.09
CA LEU A 183 -5.74 10.26 -20.62
C LEU A 183 -4.80 9.21 -21.24
N ASP A 184 -4.94 7.94 -20.86
CA ASP A 184 -4.10 6.81 -21.29
C ASP A 184 -4.23 6.47 -22.80
N TRP A 185 -5.12 7.18 -23.52
CA TRP A 185 -5.26 7.07 -24.97
C TRP A 185 -4.11 7.71 -25.77
N GLY A 186 -3.17 8.42 -25.12
CA GLY A 186 -2.06 9.08 -25.83
C GLY A 186 -0.77 9.34 -25.03
N TYR A 187 -0.76 9.20 -23.70
CA TYR A 187 0.37 9.60 -22.85
C TYR A 187 0.86 8.48 -21.93
N ASN A 188 2.16 8.49 -21.60
CA ASN A 188 2.76 7.56 -20.63
C ASN A 188 2.41 8.02 -19.19
N ASN A 189 1.32 7.49 -18.63
CA ASN A 189 0.83 7.85 -17.29
C ASN A 189 1.59 7.18 -16.13
N ALA A 190 2.74 6.56 -16.40
CA ALA A 190 3.52 5.88 -15.36
C ALA A 190 3.97 6.84 -14.24
N SER A 191 4.29 8.10 -14.55
CA SER A 191 4.69 9.06 -13.52
C SER A 191 3.52 9.52 -12.66
N LEU A 192 2.33 9.79 -13.23
CA LEU A 192 1.13 10.12 -12.43
C LEU A 192 0.68 8.94 -11.57
N SER A 193 0.77 7.71 -12.10
CA SER A 193 0.52 6.48 -11.34
C SER A 193 1.48 6.35 -10.16
N PHE A 194 2.75 6.70 -10.36
CA PHE A 194 3.75 6.74 -9.29
C PHE A 194 3.40 7.82 -8.24
N THR A 195 2.94 9.00 -8.66
CA THR A 195 2.50 10.07 -7.75
C THR A 195 1.28 9.66 -6.91
N LEU A 196 0.44 8.73 -7.38
CA LEU A 196 -0.71 8.21 -6.62
C LEU A 196 -0.38 7.14 -5.58
N GLN A 197 0.77 6.46 -5.67
CA GLN A 197 1.15 5.38 -4.74
C GLN A 197 1.09 5.76 -3.24
N PRO A 198 1.49 6.97 -2.81
CA PRO A 198 1.37 7.38 -1.42
C PRO A 198 -0.10 7.40 -0.94
N LEU A 199 -1.04 7.80 -1.79
CA LEU A 199 -2.46 7.81 -1.46
C LEU A 199 -3.00 6.39 -1.33
N GLU A 200 -2.62 5.48 -2.21
CA GLU A 200 -2.99 4.05 -2.14
C GLU A 200 -2.47 3.39 -0.86
N THR A 201 -1.22 3.68 -0.52
CA THR A 201 -0.58 3.22 0.72
C THR A 201 -1.36 3.73 1.93
N LEU A 202 -1.74 5.02 1.93
CA LEU A 202 -2.53 5.61 3.01
C LEU A 202 -3.92 4.99 3.12
N ILE A 203 -4.64 4.80 2.01
CA ILE A 203 -5.95 4.14 1.97
C ILE A 203 -5.84 2.72 2.56
N SER A 204 -4.83 1.96 2.14
CA SER A 204 -4.57 0.61 2.65
C SER A 204 -4.31 0.62 4.17
N ASN A 205 -3.50 1.57 4.65
CA ASN A 205 -3.20 1.71 6.08
C ASN A 205 -4.45 2.07 6.90
N ILE A 206 -5.27 3.02 6.43
CA ILE A 206 -6.54 3.38 7.08
C ILE A 206 -7.48 2.18 7.11
N GLN A 207 -7.60 1.42 6.02
CA GLN A 207 -8.40 0.20 5.99
C GLN A 207 -7.92 -0.84 7.00
N ALA A 208 -6.61 -1.05 7.13
CA ALA A 208 -6.04 -1.97 8.10
C ALA A 208 -6.35 -1.54 9.54
N SER A 209 -6.12 -0.27 9.88
CA SER A 209 -6.46 0.31 11.18
C SER A 209 -7.96 0.22 11.48
N LEU A 210 -8.82 0.49 10.49
CA LEU A 210 -10.26 0.42 10.67
C LEU A 210 -10.75 -1.01 10.97
N ARG A 211 -10.16 -2.03 10.34
CA ARG A 211 -10.45 -3.44 10.67
C ARG A 211 -10.11 -3.73 12.13
N LEU A 212 -8.97 -3.23 12.61
CA LEU A 212 -8.58 -3.35 14.01
C LEU A 212 -9.57 -2.65 14.94
N CYS A 213 -9.92 -1.38 14.67
CA CYS A 213 -10.90 -0.64 15.47
C CYS A 213 -12.25 -1.38 15.57
N LYS A 214 -12.74 -1.96 14.46
CA LYS A 214 -13.96 -2.78 14.46
C LYS A 214 -13.81 -4.05 15.30
N GLY A 215 -12.62 -4.66 15.28
CA GLY A 215 -12.27 -5.79 16.13
C GLY A 215 -12.37 -5.44 17.62
N PHE A 216 -11.77 -4.32 18.02
CA PHE A 216 -11.82 -3.79 19.39
C PHE A 216 -13.24 -3.37 19.79
N ALA A 217 -13.97 -2.64 18.95
CA ALA A 217 -15.34 -2.23 19.23
C ALA A 217 -16.29 -3.42 19.45
N SER A 218 -16.17 -4.47 18.62
CA SER A 218 -16.95 -5.70 18.79
C SER A 218 -16.61 -6.39 20.11
N MET A 219 -15.32 -6.44 20.46
CA MET A 219 -14.87 -7.03 21.71
C MET A 219 -15.34 -6.24 22.93
N TYR A 220 -15.22 -4.92 22.90
CA TYR A 220 -15.74 -4.03 23.94
C TYR A 220 -17.24 -4.26 24.17
N LYS A 221 -18.01 -4.40 23.09
CA LYS A 221 -19.44 -4.68 23.15
C LYS A 221 -19.71 -6.02 23.85
N TRP A 222 -19.05 -7.10 23.42
CA TRP A 222 -19.23 -8.43 24.02
C TRP A 222 -18.83 -8.45 25.50
N LEU A 223 -17.70 -7.83 25.86
CA LEU A 223 -17.29 -7.68 27.25
C LEU A 223 -18.35 -6.94 28.07
N SER A 224 -18.90 -5.86 27.53
CA SER A 224 -19.93 -5.08 28.22
C SER A 224 -21.23 -5.88 28.41
N GLU A 225 -21.61 -6.69 27.44
CA GLU A 225 -22.77 -7.59 27.51
C GLU A 225 -22.54 -8.69 28.57
N ASP A 226 -21.40 -9.39 28.51
CA ASP A 226 -21.07 -10.47 29.46
C ASP A 226 -20.87 -9.94 30.88
N ILE A 227 -20.24 -8.77 31.06
CA ILE A 227 -20.18 -8.07 32.36
C ILE A 227 -21.59 -7.84 32.92
N SER A 228 -22.52 -7.41 32.07
CA SER A 228 -23.89 -7.12 32.50
C SER A 228 -24.62 -8.39 32.95
N LEU A 229 -24.45 -9.49 32.21
CA LEU A 229 -25.00 -10.80 32.57
C LEU A 229 -24.35 -11.37 33.84
N LEU A 230 -23.03 -11.27 33.96
CA LEU A 230 -22.26 -11.70 35.12
C LEU A 230 -22.72 -10.98 36.39
N ASN A 231 -22.96 -9.67 36.34
CA ASN A 231 -23.51 -8.93 37.50
C ASN A 231 -24.90 -9.44 37.91
N LEU A 232 -25.76 -9.82 36.95
CA LEU A 232 -27.07 -10.41 37.25
C LEU A 232 -26.92 -11.77 37.94
N ASP A 233 -25.99 -12.59 37.46
CA ASP A 233 -25.72 -13.91 38.04
C ASP A 233 -25.12 -13.80 39.46
N MET A 234 -24.21 -12.86 39.68
CA MET A 234 -23.68 -12.55 41.02
C MET A 234 -24.79 -12.17 42.01
N HIS A 235 -25.76 -11.34 41.58
CA HIS A 235 -26.91 -11.02 42.41
C HIS A 235 -27.79 -12.24 42.67
N ALA A 236 -27.99 -13.11 41.68
CA ALA A 236 -28.72 -14.36 41.85
C ALA A 236 -28.05 -15.28 42.89
N THR A 237 -26.72 -15.40 42.85
CA THR A 237 -25.93 -16.20 43.82
C THR A 237 -26.13 -15.76 45.26
N LEU A 238 -26.23 -14.46 45.52
CA LEU A 238 -26.49 -13.94 46.87
C LEU A 238 -27.83 -14.41 47.44
N THR A 239 -28.81 -14.69 46.57
CA THR A 239 -30.17 -15.11 46.92
C THR A 239 -30.44 -16.60 46.72
N ALA A 240 -29.49 -17.34 46.14
CA ALA A 240 -29.64 -18.75 45.85
C ALA A 240 -29.64 -19.57 47.14
N VAL A 241 -30.72 -20.30 47.39
CA VAL A 241 -30.88 -21.20 48.55
C VAL A 241 -31.04 -22.66 48.10
N GLN A 242 -31.56 -22.87 46.88
CA GLN A 242 -31.81 -24.20 46.34
C GLN A 242 -30.55 -24.76 45.65
N PRO A 243 -30.19 -26.04 45.88
CA PRO A 243 -29.03 -26.65 45.22
C PRO A 243 -29.13 -26.61 43.70
N GLU A 244 -30.31 -26.80 43.12
CA GLU A 244 -30.48 -26.77 41.66
C GLU A 244 -30.17 -25.39 41.06
N ALA A 245 -30.38 -24.32 41.84
CA ALA A 245 -30.03 -22.96 41.42
C ALA A 245 -28.50 -22.74 41.46
N ILE A 246 -27.81 -23.31 42.46
CA ILE A 246 -26.36 -23.25 42.59
C ILE A 246 -25.70 -24.03 41.44
N ASP A 247 -26.16 -25.26 41.14
CA ASP A 247 -25.68 -26.07 40.01
C ASP A 247 -25.80 -25.33 38.66
N LEU A 248 -26.87 -24.55 38.48
CA LEU A 248 -27.06 -23.74 37.28
C LEU A 248 -26.06 -22.58 37.22
N LEU A 249 -25.78 -21.94 38.35
CA LEU A 249 -24.84 -20.82 38.45
C LEU A 249 -23.39 -21.28 38.24
N GLU A 250 -23.03 -22.50 38.67
CA GLU A 250 -21.74 -23.15 38.35
C GLU A 250 -21.56 -23.33 36.85
N LYS A 251 -22.58 -23.86 36.15
CA LYS A 251 -22.53 -23.99 34.69
C LYS A 251 -22.40 -22.64 33.98
N ARG A 252 -22.99 -21.57 34.55
CA ARG A 252 -22.79 -20.21 34.02
C ARG A 252 -21.38 -19.70 34.28
N LEU A 253 -20.79 -20.00 35.43
CA LEU A 253 -19.39 -19.69 35.72
C LEU A 253 -18.45 -20.36 34.72
N GLU A 254 -18.64 -21.65 34.44
CA GLU A 254 -17.89 -22.39 33.41
C GLU A 254 -17.99 -21.70 32.05
N TYR A 255 -19.20 -21.30 31.64
CA TYR A 255 -19.40 -20.53 30.41
C TYR A 255 -18.59 -19.21 30.39
N TYR A 256 -18.56 -18.45 31.49
CA TYR A 256 -17.79 -17.21 31.55
C TYR A 256 -16.27 -17.46 31.57
N LEU A 257 -15.80 -18.56 32.15
CA LEU A 257 -14.39 -18.96 32.10
C LEU A 257 -13.97 -19.31 30.67
N ASP A 258 -14.78 -20.09 29.94
CA ASP A 258 -14.54 -20.39 28.52
C ASP A 258 -14.50 -19.10 27.68
N ARG A 259 -15.38 -18.14 27.99
CA ARG A 259 -15.38 -16.81 27.35
C ARG A 259 -14.14 -16.01 27.70
N ALA A 260 -13.68 -16.06 28.96
CA ALA A 260 -12.47 -15.39 29.40
C ALA A 260 -11.25 -15.84 28.59
N ASP A 261 -11.08 -17.15 28.39
CA ASP A 261 -10.00 -17.71 27.57
C ASP A 261 -10.09 -17.22 26.12
N ALA A 262 -11.29 -17.25 25.53
CA ALA A 262 -11.52 -16.76 24.18
C ALA A 262 -11.21 -15.25 24.03
N TYR A 263 -11.56 -14.43 25.03
CA TYR A 263 -11.24 -13.01 25.06
C TYR A 263 -9.75 -12.76 25.24
N GLY A 264 -9.08 -13.50 26.13
CA GLY A 264 -7.64 -13.43 26.33
C GLY A 264 -6.88 -13.68 25.03
N LEU A 265 -7.20 -14.77 24.33
CA LEU A 265 -6.61 -15.11 23.03
C LEU A 265 -6.90 -14.04 21.97
N LYS A 266 -8.12 -13.49 21.94
CA LYS A 266 -8.47 -12.44 20.98
C LYS A 266 -7.72 -11.14 21.23
N LEU A 267 -7.56 -10.72 22.49
CA LEU A 267 -6.76 -9.54 22.84
C LEU A 267 -5.29 -9.73 22.53
N GLU A 268 -4.73 -10.90 22.82
CA GLU A 268 -3.35 -11.21 22.50
C GLU A 268 -3.11 -11.11 20.99
N ASN A 269 -3.99 -11.71 20.18
CA ASN A 269 -3.93 -11.60 18.72
C ASN A 269 -4.03 -10.16 18.20
N LEU A 270 -4.85 -9.32 18.84
CA LEU A 270 -4.95 -7.90 18.49
C LEU A 270 -3.69 -7.12 18.91
N ARG A 271 -3.09 -7.44 20.06
CA ARG A 271 -1.85 -6.81 20.56
C ARG A 271 -0.62 -7.15 19.73
N LEU A 272 -0.53 -8.35 19.17
CA LEU A 272 0.55 -8.75 18.26
C LEU A 272 0.65 -7.83 17.03
N GLN A 273 -0.39 -7.06 16.72
CA GLN A 273 -0.39 -6.06 15.66
C GLN A 273 0.13 -4.67 16.13
N ASN A 274 0.82 -4.61 17.28
CA ASN A 274 1.41 -3.41 17.89
C ASN A 274 0.42 -2.26 18.15
N GLN A 275 -0.83 -2.60 18.46
CA GLN A 275 -1.90 -1.63 18.71
C GLN A 275 -2.57 -1.97 20.04
N GLN A 276 -2.88 -0.95 20.84
CA GLN A 276 -3.53 -1.08 22.15
C GLN A 276 -4.73 -0.12 22.20
N ASP A 277 -5.85 -0.59 22.73
CA ASP A 277 -7.04 0.22 22.97
C ASP A 277 -7.36 0.18 24.46
N LEU A 278 -6.87 1.20 25.17
CA LEU A 278 -6.96 1.32 26.64
C LEU A 278 -8.37 1.11 27.17
N ARG A 279 -9.40 1.49 26.39
CA ARG A 279 -10.81 1.34 26.75
C ARG A 279 -11.24 -0.13 26.77
N THR A 280 -10.88 -0.92 25.76
CA THR A 280 -11.14 -2.36 25.74
C THR A 280 -10.30 -3.08 26.79
N GLU A 281 -9.05 -2.68 26.99
CA GLU A 281 -8.19 -3.20 28.06
C GLU A 281 -8.81 -3.01 29.45
N ALA A 282 -9.34 -1.82 29.74
CA ALA A 282 -9.98 -1.53 31.01
C ALA A 282 -11.25 -2.38 31.22
N GLN A 283 -12.04 -2.61 30.16
CA GLN A 283 -13.20 -3.51 30.24
C GLN A 283 -12.80 -4.96 30.48
N TRP A 284 -11.72 -5.41 29.84
CA TRP A 284 -11.20 -6.75 30.06
C TRP A 284 -10.77 -6.96 31.51
N GLN A 285 -10.00 -6.02 32.07
CA GLN A 285 -9.61 -6.07 33.49
C GLN A 285 -10.83 -6.07 34.43
N ARG A 286 -11.85 -5.26 34.11
CA ARG A 286 -13.10 -5.24 34.87
C ARG A 286 -13.82 -6.59 34.81
N PHE A 287 -13.91 -7.20 33.63
CA PHE A 287 -14.53 -8.52 33.46
C PHE A 287 -13.81 -9.58 34.29
N GLN A 288 -12.48 -9.62 34.25
CA GLN A 288 -11.68 -10.56 35.05
C GLN A 288 -11.94 -10.39 36.56
N LEU A 289 -11.92 -9.15 37.05
CA LEU A 289 -12.19 -8.86 38.46
C LEU A 289 -13.60 -9.33 38.89
N GLN A 290 -14.62 -9.07 38.05
CA GLN A 290 -15.98 -9.49 38.35
C GLN A 290 -16.14 -11.01 38.30
N LEU A 291 -15.39 -11.69 37.42
CA LEU A 291 -15.41 -13.14 37.30
C LEU A 291 -14.81 -13.81 38.55
N ASP A 292 -13.70 -13.26 39.06
CA ASP A 292 -13.10 -13.71 40.32
C ASP A 292 -14.08 -13.54 41.48
N LEU A 293 -14.71 -12.36 41.59
CA LEU A 293 -15.71 -12.10 42.63
C LEU A 293 -16.94 -13.03 42.51
N TYR A 294 -17.37 -13.33 41.29
CA TYR A 294 -18.48 -14.26 41.06
C TYR A 294 -18.14 -15.67 41.54
N ARG A 295 -16.91 -16.14 41.29
CA ARG A 295 -16.42 -17.43 41.80
C ARG A 295 -16.43 -17.46 43.33
N ASP A 296 -15.86 -16.45 43.97
CA ASP A 296 -15.79 -16.38 45.44
C ASP A 296 -17.20 -16.40 46.07
N LEU A 297 -18.15 -15.67 45.49
CA LEU A 297 -19.55 -15.67 45.95
C LEU A 297 -20.23 -17.03 45.78
N LEU A 298 -19.90 -17.76 44.71
CA LEU A 298 -20.46 -19.08 44.45
C LEU A 298 -19.91 -20.12 45.42
N ASP A 299 -18.61 -20.07 45.70
CA ASP A 299 -17.94 -20.89 46.72
C ASP A 299 -18.57 -20.65 48.10
N GLU A 300 -18.83 -19.40 48.48
CA GLU A 300 -19.54 -19.06 49.73
C GLU A 300 -20.98 -19.60 49.75
N ALA A 301 -21.70 -19.55 48.62
CA ALA A 301 -23.05 -20.10 48.52
C ALA A 301 -23.06 -21.63 48.68
N LEU A 302 -22.09 -22.33 48.10
CA LEU A 302 -21.90 -23.77 48.25
C LEU A 302 -21.67 -24.15 49.71
N VAL A 303 -20.73 -23.47 50.40
CA VAL A 303 -20.45 -23.72 51.83
C VAL A 303 -21.67 -23.48 52.70
N ARG A 304 -22.44 -22.39 52.46
CA ARG A 304 -23.67 -22.11 53.21
C ARG A 304 -24.70 -23.22 53.06
N HIS A 305 -24.82 -23.78 51.86
CA HIS A 305 -25.74 -24.87 51.58
C HIS A 305 -25.27 -26.20 52.20
N GLU A 306 -23.97 -26.49 52.20
CA GLU A 306 -23.40 -27.67 52.88
C GLU A 306 -23.66 -27.65 54.39
N LEU A 307 -23.57 -26.48 55.03
CA LEU A 307 -23.85 -26.32 56.46
C LEU A 307 -25.34 -26.46 56.84
N GLN A 308 -26.24 -26.40 55.87
CA GLN A 308 -27.69 -26.57 56.09
C GLN A 308 -28.16 -28.02 55.89
N ARG A 309 -27.29 -28.92 55.40
CA ARG A 309 -27.55 -30.36 55.28
C ARG A 309 -27.19 -31.11 56.55
#